data_AF-A0A0G1CVV6-F1
#
_entry.id   AF-A0A0G1CVV6-F1
#
_cell.length_a   1.000
_cell.length_b   1.000
_cell.length_c   1.000
_cell.angle_alpha   90.00
_cell.angle_beta   90.00
_cell.angle_gamma   90.00
#
_symmetry.space_group_name_H-M   'P 1'
#
loop_
_entity.id
_entity.type
_entity.pdbx_description
1 polymer ?
#
loop_
_entity_poly.entity_id
_entity_poly.type
_entity_poly.pdbx_seq_one_letter_code
_entity_poly.pdbx_strand_id
1 'polypeptide(L)'
;MTNLIVSTCLVLFATLGVVSQPQNAQGSLAYQDSGLLTVQENSLLPSSLLPEPKVAKTIKVIITAYSSTPEETDDTPFITAAGTTVRDGIIANNLFPFGTKIRIPELYGDKVFTVEDRMSSKKGYYHFDIWFSSKQGAKDFGAKLTQIEVLES
;
A
#
# COMPACT_ATOMS: atom_id res chain seq x y z
N MET A 1 -12.61 9.41 -79.89
CA MET A 1 -12.94 8.12 -80.50
C MET A 1 -13.96 7.44 -79.60
N THR A 2 -15.17 7.23 -80.13
CA THR A 2 -16.20 6.22 -79.76
C THR A 2 -16.61 5.98 -78.30
N ASN A 3 -17.91 6.19 -78.06
CA ASN A 3 -18.76 5.61 -77.02
C ASN A 3 -18.62 4.07 -76.92
N LEU A 4 -19.24 3.42 -75.90
CA LEU A 4 -20.27 2.35 -76.05
C LEU A 4 -20.40 1.37 -74.84
N ILE A 5 -21.64 1.23 -74.31
CA ILE A 5 -22.35 0.00 -73.81
C ILE A 5 -21.82 -0.69 -72.52
N VAL A 6 -22.55 -0.82 -71.38
CA VAL A 6 -23.90 -1.34 -71.01
C VAL A 6 -23.75 -2.60 -70.14
N SER A 7 -24.67 -2.74 -69.17
CA SER A 7 -25.32 -3.99 -68.74
C SER A 7 -24.88 -4.76 -67.49
N THR A 8 -25.91 -4.94 -66.64
CA THR A 8 -26.32 -6.15 -65.86
C THR A 8 -25.33 -6.69 -64.82
N CYS A 9 -25.56 -6.52 -63.51
CA CYS A 9 -26.58 -7.13 -62.63
C CYS A 9 -26.39 -8.65 -62.43
N LEU A 10 -25.92 -9.06 -61.24
CA LEU A 10 -26.35 -10.24 -60.44
C LEU A 10 -25.51 -10.27 -59.15
N VAL A 11 -25.96 -9.65 -58.05
CA VAL A 11 -26.74 -10.26 -56.95
C VAL A 11 -26.17 -11.62 -56.48
N LEU A 12 -25.49 -11.60 -55.33
CA LEU A 12 -25.34 -12.77 -54.47
C LEU A 12 -25.94 -12.41 -53.10
N PHE A 13 -27.12 -12.99 -52.84
CA PHE A 13 -27.80 -13.02 -51.56
C PHE A 13 -27.25 -14.18 -50.73
N ALA A 14 -26.87 -13.92 -49.47
CA ALA A 14 -27.06 -14.79 -48.30
C ALA A 14 -26.38 -14.12 -47.09
N THR A 15 -26.90 -14.05 -45.86
CA THR A 15 -28.20 -14.29 -45.24
C THR A 15 -28.08 -13.77 -43.80
N LEU A 16 -29.18 -13.20 -43.27
CA LEU A 16 -29.70 -13.30 -41.90
C LEU A 16 -28.84 -12.83 -40.70
N GLY A 17 -29.37 -11.83 -39.98
CA GLY A 17 -28.99 -11.57 -38.59
C GLY A 17 -29.51 -10.24 -38.07
N VAL A 18 -30.80 -10.19 -37.70
CA VAL A 18 -31.45 -9.06 -37.02
C VAL A 18 -30.90 -8.94 -35.59
N VAL A 19 -30.44 -7.76 -35.18
CA VAL A 19 -30.51 -7.35 -33.76
C VAL A 19 -30.88 -5.87 -33.69
N SER A 20 -32.05 -5.64 -33.07
CA SER A 20 -32.68 -4.36 -32.78
C SER A 20 -32.02 -3.67 -31.57
N GLN A 21 -32.10 -2.34 -31.56
CA GLN A 21 -31.65 -1.41 -30.51
C GLN A 21 -32.62 -1.39 -29.28
N PRO A 22 -32.57 -0.38 -28.39
CA PRO A 22 -31.77 -0.25 -27.15
C PRO A 22 -32.70 -0.10 -25.90
N GLN A 23 -32.16 0.33 -24.76
CA GLN A 23 -32.76 1.26 -23.75
C GLN A 23 -32.74 0.83 -22.27
N ASN A 24 -32.41 1.83 -21.45
CA ASN A 24 -32.87 2.13 -20.10
C ASN A 24 -32.30 1.35 -18.90
N ALA A 25 -31.30 1.97 -18.28
CA ALA A 25 -30.90 1.72 -16.89
C ALA A 25 -31.73 2.60 -15.94
N GLN A 26 -32.71 2.00 -15.25
CA GLN A 26 -33.22 2.47 -13.97
C GLN A 26 -33.57 1.24 -13.12
N GLY A 27 -32.76 0.97 -12.09
CA GLY A 27 -32.99 -0.10 -11.13
C GLY A 27 -32.71 0.41 -9.72
N SER A 28 -33.77 0.54 -8.92
CA SER A 28 -33.82 1.04 -7.55
C SER A 28 -32.98 0.23 -6.56
N LEU A 29 -32.27 0.93 -5.66
CA LEU A 29 -31.52 0.36 -4.54
C LEU A 29 -32.46 -0.23 -3.48
N ALA A 30 -32.54 -1.56 -3.42
CA ALA A 30 -33.01 -2.26 -2.24
C ALA A 30 -31.80 -2.95 -1.59
N TYR A 31 -31.35 -2.40 -0.46
CA TYR A 31 -30.31 -2.98 0.39
C TYR A 31 -30.96 -4.03 1.29
N GLN A 32 -30.79 -5.31 0.96
CA GLN A 32 -30.98 -6.40 1.91
C GLN A 32 -29.65 -7.13 2.10
N ASP A 33 -29.12 -6.87 3.28
CA ASP A 33 -28.41 -7.75 4.21
C ASP A 33 -28.15 -9.19 3.78
N SER A 34 -26.95 -9.67 4.15
CA SER A 34 -26.36 -11.00 3.89
C SER A 34 -25.75 -11.19 2.50
N GLY A 35 -24.54 -10.66 2.34
CA GLY A 35 -23.71 -10.86 1.15
C GLY A 35 -23.23 -12.30 0.98
N LEU A 36 -23.91 -13.04 0.10
CA LEU A 36 -23.29 -14.08 -0.71
C LEU A 36 -23.81 -13.95 -2.14
N LEU A 37 -22.92 -13.65 -3.08
CA LEU A 37 -23.18 -13.79 -4.51
C LEU A 37 -21.99 -14.50 -5.14
N THR A 38 -22.23 -15.71 -5.64
CA THR A 38 -21.32 -16.41 -6.54
C THR A 38 -21.69 -16.01 -7.97
N VAL A 39 -20.76 -15.43 -8.72
CA VAL A 39 -20.90 -15.24 -10.17
C VAL A 39 -19.61 -15.68 -10.85
N GLN A 40 -19.79 -16.57 -11.82
CA GLN A 40 -18.82 -17.12 -12.75
C GLN A 40 -17.89 -16.01 -13.32
N GLU A 41 -16.58 -16.20 -13.14
CA GLU A 41 -15.47 -15.54 -13.85
C GLU A 41 -15.17 -14.03 -13.64
N ASN A 42 -15.61 -13.37 -12.55
CA ASN A 42 -14.98 -12.11 -12.10
C ASN A 42 -15.02 -12.03 -10.56
N SER A 43 -14.10 -12.73 -9.91
CA SER A 43 -13.97 -12.75 -8.45
C SER A 43 -13.41 -11.41 -7.95
N LEU A 44 -14.28 -10.53 -7.43
CA LEU A 44 -13.87 -9.45 -6.54
C LEU A 44 -13.64 -10.06 -5.16
N LEU A 45 -12.37 -10.29 -4.82
CA LEU A 45 -12.01 -10.69 -3.46
C LEU A 45 -12.37 -9.54 -2.51
N PRO A 46 -13.13 -9.78 -1.42
CA PRO A 46 -13.23 -8.79 -0.36
C PRO A 46 -11.82 -8.52 0.16
N SER A 47 -11.34 -7.28 0.11
CA SER A 47 -10.00 -6.94 0.62
C SER A 47 -9.87 -7.14 2.13
N SER A 48 -10.98 -7.43 2.83
CA SER A 48 -11.07 -7.64 4.27
C SER A 48 -10.81 -9.09 4.71
N LEU A 49 -10.39 -9.98 3.81
CA LEU A 49 -10.06 -11.37 4.16
C LEU A 49 -8.61 -11.56 4.65
N LEU A 50 -7.81 -10.50 4.68
CA LEU A 50 -6.50 -10.57 5.33
C LEU A 50 -6.71 -10.47 6.85
N PRO A 51 -6.20 -11.44 7.64
CA PRO A 51 -6.31 -11.35 9.09
C PRO A 51 -5.57 -10.09 9.58
N GLU A 52 -6.28 -9.24 10.31
CA GLU A 52 -5.71 -8.07 10.95
C GLU A 52 -4.56 -8.48 11.88
N PRO A 53 -3.39 -7.79 11.83
CA PRO A 53 -2.28 -8.10 12.72
C PRO A 53 -2.70 -7.97 14.18
N LYS A 54 -2.45 -9.01 14.97
CA LYS A 54 -2.75 -8.99 16.41
C LYS A 54 -1.73 -8.14 17.16
N VAL A 55 -2.20 -7.37 18.13
CA VAL A 55 -1.35 -6.52 18.98
C VAL A 55 -0.86 -7.33 20.18
N ALA A 56 0.46 -7.53 20.27
CA ALA A 56 1.11 -8.23 21.37
C ALA A 56 1.24 -7.36 22.63
N LYS A 57 1.54 -6.06 22.47
CA LYS A 57 1.63 -5.08 23.56
C LYS A 57 1.58 -3.64 23.06
N THR A 58 1.17 -2.73 23.93
CA THR A 58 1.22 -1.28 23.71
C THR A 58 2.21 -0.63 24.66
N ILE A 59 3.09 0.23 24.16
CA ILE A 59 4.10 0.92 24.98
C ILE A 59 4.21 2.40 24.61
N LYS A 60 4.46 3.24 25.62
CA LYS A 60 4.69 4.69 25.44
C LYS A 60 6.16 4.95 25.12
N VAL A 61 6.43 5.70 24.05
CA VAL A 61 7.76 5.87 23.48
C VAL A 61 7.97 7.28 22.94
N ILE A 62 9.22 7.64 22.70
CA ILE A 62 9.60 8.85 21.97
C ILE A 62 9.96 8.43 20.55
N ILE A 63 9.21 8.95 19.58
CA ILE A 63 9.48 8.79 18.15
C ILE A 63 10.20 10.03 17.64
N THR A 64 11.34 9.83 17.00
CA THR A 64 12.08 10.83 16.23
C THR A 64 12.21 10.34 14.78
N ALA A 65 12.93 11.10 13.96
CA ALA A 65 13.17 10.76 12.57
C ALA A 65 14.64 10.97 12.20
N TYR A 66 15.12 10.19 11.25
CA TYR A 66 16.45 10.30 10.66
C TYR A 66 16.38 10.18 9.14
N SER A 67 17.46 10.56 8.45
CA SER A 67 17.58 10.40 7.01
C SER A 67 18.91 9.76 6.64
N SER A 68 18.99 9.18 5.45
CA SER A 68 20.23 8.61 4.89
C SER A 68 21.23 9.67 4.42
N THR A 69 21.34 10.80 5.12
CA THR A 69 22.40 11.78 4.82
C THR A 69 23.70 11.31 5.44
N PRO A 70 24.85 11.42 4.75
CA PRO A 70 26.15 10.95 5.29
C PRO A 70 26.54 11.54 6.65
N GLU A 71 25.94 12.67 7.03
CA GLU A 71 26.14 13.32 8.33
C GLU A 71 25.43 12.58 9.48
N GLU A 72 24.48 11.70 9.16
CA GLU A 72 23.64 10.94 10.09
C GLU A 72 23.91 9.42 10.05
N THR A 73 24.70 8.94 9.08
CA THR A 73 24.97 7.51 8.83
C THR A 73 26.47 7.25 8.65
N ASP A 74 26.86 5.96 8.65
CA ASP A 74 28.23 5.55 8.31
C ASP A 74 28.50 5.60 6.79
N ASP A 75 29.59 4.95 6.35
CA ASP A 75 30.03 4.88 4.95
C ASP A 75 28.99 4.26 3.99
N THR A 76 27.90 3.67 4.51
CA THR A 76 26.82 3.03 3.75
C THR A 76 25.43 3.61 4.06
N PRO A 77 25.16 4.89 3.74
CA PRO A 77 23.95 5.62 4.16
C PRO A 77 22.61 4.96 3.85
N PHE A 78 22.57 4.10 2.83
CA PHE A 78 21.35 3.48 2.31
C PHE A 78 21.21 2.00 2.69
N ILE A 79 22.12 1.46 3.49
CA ILE A 79 22.07 0.08 3.99
C ILE A 79 21.77 0.11 5.49
N THR A 80 20.71 -0.57 5.91
CA THR A 80 20.34 -0.67 7.32
C THR A 80 21.21 -1.68 8.07
N ALA A 81 21.19 -1.63 9.40
CA ALA A 81 21.86 -2.64 10.23
C ALA A 81 21.37 -4.10 10.01
N ALA A 82 20.19 -4.29 9.42
CA ALA A 82 19.71 -5.62 8.98
C ALA A 82 20.25 -6.05 7.60
N GLY A 83 21.06 -5.21 6.93
CA GLY A 83 21.63 -5.49 5.61
C GLY A 83 20.70 -5.21 4.43
N THR A 84 19.58 -4.49 4.66
CA THR A 84 18.60 -4.17 3.62
C THR A 84 18.72 -2.73 3.13
N THR A 85 18.23 -2.43 1.92
CA THR A 85 18.15 -1.04 1.45
C THR A 85 17.05 -0.27 2.16
N VAL A 86 17.35 0.97 2.53
CA VAL A 86 16.39 1.88 3.16
C VAL A 86 15.14 2.10 2.31
N ARG A 87 13.96 2.16 2.95
CA ARG A 87 12.67 2.42 2.31
C ARG A 87 11.66 2.90 3.35
N ASP A 88 10.55 3.44 2.84
CA ASP A 88 9.42 3.82 3.69
C ASP A 88 8.92 2.63 4.53
N GLY A 89 8.62 2.88 5.80
CA GLY A 89 8.20 1.85 6.76
C GLY A 89 9.35 1.21 7.56
N ILE A 90 10.60 1.62 7.35
CA ILE A 90 11.71 1.21 8.23
C ILE A 90 11.77 2.07 9.48
N ILE A 91 12.07 1.43 10.61
CA ILE A 91 12.36 2.10 11.87
C ILE A 91 13.65 1.56 12.51
N ALA A 92 14.37 2.44 13.19
CA ALA A 92 15.54 2.10 14.00
C ALA A 92 15.15 1.98 15.48
N ASN A 93 15.61 0.90 16.13
CA ASN A 93 15.45 0.70 17.56
C ASN A 93 16.52 -0.27 18.09
N ASN A 94 16.99 -0.08 19.33
CA ASN A 94 18.06 -0.90 19.92
C ASN A 94 17.58 -2.08 20.77
N LEU A 95 16.29 -2.13 21.13
CA LEU A 95 15.74 -3.14 22.05
C LEU A 95 15.10 -4.31 21.30
N PHE A 96 14.35 -4.01 20.23
CA PHE A 96 13.57 -5.01 19.53
C PHE A 96 14.41 -5.79 18.50
N PRO A 97 14.21 -7.11 18.36
CA PRO A 97 14.82 -7.90 17.29
C PRO A 97 14.51 -7.32 15.91
N PHE A 98 15.42 -7.55 14.95
CA PHE A 98 15.13 -7.21 13.56
C PHE A 98 13.88 -7.96 13.08
N GLY A 99 13.09 -7.32 12.22
CA GLY A 99 11.83 -7.85 11.71
C GLY A 99 10.62 -7.60 12.62
N THR A 100 10.82 -7.08 13.84
CA THR A 100 9.70 -6.70 14.72
C THR A 100 8.80 -5.70 14.01
N LYS A 101 7.50 -5.98 13.96
CA LYS A 101 6.50 -5.11 13.34
C LYS A 101 5.79 -4.27 14.38
N ILE A 102 5.60 -3.00 14.10
CA ILE A 102 4.89 -2.06 14.98
C ILE A 102 3.90 -1.20 14.20
N ARG A 103 2.90 -0.65 14.89
CA ARG A 103 2.07 0.47 14.42
C ARG A 103 2.24 1.68 15.33
N ILE A 104 1.96 2.86 14.77
CA ILE A 104 1.97 4.13 15.49
C ILE A 104 0.63 4.84 15.22
N PRO A 105 -0.48 4.38 15.85
CA PRO A 105 -1.83 4.76 15.43
C PRO A 105 -2.07 6.27 15.40
N GLU A 106 -1.60 6.99 16.42
CA GLU A 106 -1.79 8.45 16.53
C GLU A 106 -1.09 9.24 15.42
N LEU A 107 -0.04 8.69 14.79
CA LEU A 107 0.77 9.39 13.80
C LEU A 107 0.59 8.87 12.37
N TYR A 108 0.33 7.57 12.21
CA TYR A 108 0.31 6.90 10.90
C TYR A 108 -0.85 5.91 10.73
N GLY A 109 -1.81 5.87 11.66
CA GLY A 109 -2.95 4.95 11.60
C GLY A 109 -2.50 3.48 11.53
N ASP A 110 -2.99 2.76 10.52
CA ASP A 110 -2.75 1.33 10.35
C ASP A 110 -1.41 0.98 9.69
N LYS A 111 -0.58 1.98 9.36
CA LYS A 111 0.72 1.74 8.73
C LYS A 111 1.62 0.91 9.65
N VAL A 112 2.15 -0.17 9.09
CA VAL A 112 3.09 -1.06 9.78
C VAL A 112 4.52 -0.64 9.47
N PHE A 113 5.30 -0.48 10.51
CA PHE A 113 6.74 -0.27 10.45
C PHE A 113 7.48 -1.54 10.85
N THR A 114 8.68 -1.74 10.28
CA THR A 114 9.54 -2.89 10.59
C THR A 114 10.86 -2.41 11.16
N VAL A 115 11.27 -3.01 12.28
CA VAL A 115 12.58 -2.75 12.88
C VAL A 115 13.66 -3.40 12.00
N GLU A 116 14.37 -2.59 11.22
CA GLU A 116 15.44 -3.06 10.33
C GLU A 116 16.75 -2.33 10.57
N ASP A 117 16.75 -1.31 11.44
CA ASP A 117 17.94 -0.51 11.68
C ASP A 117 18.22 -0.30 13.18
N ARG A 118 19.39 0.24 13.50
CA ARG A 118 19.86 0.51 14.87
C ARG A 118 20.17 1.97 15.08
N MET A 119 20.03 2.39 16.33
CA MET A 119 20.38 3.73 16.78
C MET A 119 21.76 3.69 17.46
N SER A 120 22.39 4.86 17.62
CA SER A 120 23.58 4.99 18.47
C SER A 120 23.37 4.32 19.84
N SER A 121 24.38 3.59 20.33
CA SER A 121 24.33 2.87 21.62
C SER A 121 24.05 3.76 22.84
N LYS A 122 24.24 5.08 22.69
CA LYS A 122 23.93 6.08 23.73
C LYS A 122 22.43 6.38 23.85
N LYS A 123 21.60 5.97 22.89
CA LYS A 123 20.15 6.21 22.90
C LYS A 123 19.46 5.21 23.83
N GLY A 124 18.54 5.71 24.65
CA GLY A 124 17.79 4.89 25.60
C GLY A 124 16.77 3.96 24.92
N TYR A 125 16.30 2.97 25.67
CA TYR A 125 15.45 1.88 25.16
C TYR A 125 14.03 2.29 24.71
N TYR A 126 13.58 3.49 25.07
CA TYR A 126 12.25 4.01 24.74
C TYR A 126 12.23 4.91 23.49
N HIS A 127 13.32 4.94 22.72
CA HIS A 127 13.43 5.73 21.50
C HIS A 127 13.26 4.87 20.25
N PHE A 128 12.61 5.46 19.26
CA PHE A 128 12.52 4.91 17.91
C PHE A 128 12.75 6.03 16.90
N ASP A 129 13.44 5.70 15.81
CA ASP A 129 13.77 6.64 14.74
C ASP A 129 13.16 6.16 13.42
N ILE A 130 12.19 6.91 12.88
CA ILE A 130 11.56 6.62 11.59
C ILE A 130 12.48 7.10 10.48
N TRP A 131 12.69 6.26 9.47
CA TRP A 131 13.46 6.65 8.29
C TRP A 131 12.66 7.60 7.40
N PHE A 132 13.32 8.68 6.96
CA PHE A 132 12.81 9.63 5.97
C PHE A 132 13.78 9.74 4.79
N SER A 133 13.24 9.93 3.59
CA SER A 133 14.03 10.13 2.37
C SER A 133 14.75 11.48 2.31
N SER A 134 14.38 12.44 3.17
CA SER A 134 15.00 13.77 3.22
C SER A 134 15.27 14.23 4.65
N LYS A 135 16.42 14.88 4.85
CA LYS A 135 16.82 15.47 6.12
C LYS A 135 15.86 16.55 6.60
N GLN A 136 15.34 17.36 5.69
CA GLN A 136 14.38 18.40 6.03
C GLN A 136 13.08 17.78 6.56
N GLY A 137 12.56 16.74 5.91
CA GLY A 137 11.39 16.01 6.39
C GLY A 137 11.59 15.39 7.78
N ALA A 138 12.77 14.83 8.05
CA ALA A 138 13.11 14.31 9.38
C ALA A 138 13.13 15.42 10.45
N LYS A 139 13.69 16.59 10.12
CA LYS A 139 13.70 17.75 11.03
C LYS A 139 12.30 18.29 11.29
N ASP A 140 11.48 18.42 10.24
CA ASP A 140 10.12 18.95 10.34
C ASP A 140 9.20 18.00 11.13
N PHE A 141 9.46 16.69 11.07
CA PHE A 141 8.74 15.69 11.87
C PHE A 141 8.93 15.93 13.39
N GLY A 142 10.16 16.22 13.80
CA GLY A 142 10.52 16.50 15.20
C GLY A 142 10.41 15.31 16.13
N ALA A 143 10.42 15.55 17.44
CA ALA A 143 10.23 14.51 18.46
C ALA A 143 8.78 14.46 18.92
N LYS A 144 8.20 13.25 19.00
CA LYS A 144 6.81 13.04 19.41
C LYS A 144 6.74 11.96 20.49
N LEU A 145 6.08 12.27 21.60
CA LEU A 145 5.75 11.30 22.64
C LEU A 145 4.40 10.68 22.31
N THR A 146 4.37 9.38 22.03
CA THR A 146 3.15 8.68 21.58
C THR A 146 3.15 7.24 22.08
N GLN A 147 2.11 6.49 21.74
CA GLN A 147 1.99 5.06 21.99
C GLN A 147 2.21 4.29 20.69
N ILE A 148 2.96 3.19 20.79
CA ILE A 148 3.10 2.23 19.71
C ILE A 148 2.49 0.90 20.10
N GLU A 149 2.05 0.18 19.08
CA GLU A 149 1.59 -1.19 19.19
C GLU A 149 2.62 -2.11 18.58
N VAL A 150 3.13 -3.08 19.34
CA VAL A 150 3.99 -4.13 18.81
C VAL A 150 3.09 -5.28 18.37
N LEU A 151 3.29 -5.74 17.13
CA LEU A 151 2.46 -6.78 16.54
C LEU A 151 3.01 -8.17 16.84
N GLU A 152 2.13 -9.17 16.90
CA GLU A 152 2.51 -10.57 16.97
C GLU A 152 3.28 -10.97 15.70
N SER A 153 4.30 -11.82 15.88
CA SER A 153 5.17 -12.32 14.81
C SER A 153 4.70 -13.66 14.26
#